data_AF-A0A8B5WKQ1-F1
#
_entry.id   AF-A0A8B5WKQ1-F1
#
_cell.length_a   1.000
_cell.length_b   1.000
_cell.length_c   1.000
_cell.angle_alpha   90.00
_cell.angle_beta   90.00
_cell.angle_gamma   90.00
#
_symmetry.space_group_name_H-M   'P 1'
#
loop_
_entity.id
_entity.type
_entity.pdbx_description
1 polymer ?
#
loop_
_entity_poly.entity_id
_entity_poly.type
_entity_poly.pdbx_seq_one_letter_code
_entity_poly.pdbx_strand_id
1 'polypeptide(L)'
;MSTLASSDRSCANVIPQIICRPDRYGRLDSVWLAAVRKSFPDAQLFARPAQAGDHDLASLPSERASLTSLLAAMPNRDRNPVLVLASGVFPAPNMLERLAGMLNHPGCPDLTWLPNNRDADLNPAAGLNEDDVPDALDSLVAACGAQCWTRFQRQDGSALLLRAGVDMAGRDLNEIEQAVVDTMCLHDPSLPRNHGKSGTPIQQAAFGQVRQRLQSLLQEQVDSLAYIGFDPRPVTLHITHAWGGGIARWIRDQCEHDEQGLHLVLTAAGEPDGQEHGQRLCLYAHGPDRTRLAEWVLEPPIADTASRHAHYAELLDAVLARYRVSRVLVSSLIGHSLDCLRTGLPTGQVLHDFYPASPVLDIDPQRFVDEGIGFDVAAALSGAGRAFQFANRSVSHWQHVRASWLETVIEQGTRLIAPTRHVAARWSHLFPGSLDGRIEVIAHGQPPSNHEMQ
;
A
#
# COMPACT_ATOMS: atom_id res chain seq x y z
N MET A 1 -16.12 21.12 23.38
CA MET A 1 -14.94 21.85 23.91
C MET A 1 -13.74 20.94 23.77
N SER A 2 -12.74 21.37 22.99
CA SER A 2 -11.29 21.07 23.07
C SER A 2 -10.88 19.60 23.26
N THR A 3 -10.20 18.91 22.35
CA THR A 3 -9.11 19.29 21.44
C THR A 3 -9.13 18.28 20.29
N LEU A 4 -9.31 18.76 19.06
CA LEU A 4 -8.86 18.02 17.88
C LEU A 4 -7.34 17.95 17.99
N ALA A 5 -6.84 16.79 18.45
CA ALA A 5 -5.48 16.40 18.17
C ALA A 5 -5.40 16.19 16.65
N SER A 6 -5.22 17.29 15.94
CA SER A 6 -4.46 17.30 14.69
C SER A 6 -3.22 16.46 14.99
N SER A 7 -3.17 15.24 14.45
CA SER A 7 -1.94 14.49 14.37
C SER A 7 -1.04 15.24 13.41
N ASP A 8 -0.44 16.31 13.94
CA ASP A 8 0.75 16.96 13.43
C ASP A 8 1.88 15.95 13.59
N ARG A 9 1.82 14.87 12.79
CA ARG A 9 2.99 14.07 12.46
C ARG A 9 3.79 14.93 11.51
N SER A 10 4.43 15.96 12.05
CA SER A 10 5.56 16.57 11.39
C SER A 10 6.54 15.43 11.13
N CYS A 11 6.58 14.95 9.88
CA CYS A 11 7.83 14.44 9.37
C CYS A 11 8.79 15.60 9.61
N ALA A 12 9.64 15.50 10.64
CA ALA A 12 10.79 16.38 10.72
C ALA A 12 11.39 16.40 9.31
N ASN A 13 11.52 17.58 8.70
CA ASN A 13 12.03 17.69 7.34
C ASN A 13 13.44 17.10 7.33
N VAL A 14 13.54 15.81 6.99
CA VAL A 14 14.82 15.12 6.91
C VAL A 14 15.45 15.56 5.61
N ILE A 15 16.35 16.54 5.70
CA ILE A 15 17.11 17.04 4.56
C ILE A 15 18.41 16.25 4.50
N PRO A 16 18.59 15.33 3.53
CA PRO A 16 19.83 14.60 3.41
C PRO A 16 20.96 15.51 2.92
N GLN A 17 22.18 15.22 3.36
CA GLN A 17 23.36 15.69 2.65
C GLN A 17 23.67 14.71 1.51
N ILE A 18 24.02 15.23 0.34
CA ILE A 18 24.15 14.39 -0.87
C ILE A 18 25.59 14.35 -1.35
N ILE A 19 26.21 13.18 -1.37
CA ILE A 19 27.48 12.95 -2.05
C ILE A 19 27.20 12.63 -3.52
N CYS A 20 27.60 13.53 -4.41
CA CYS A 20 27.59 13.37 -5.84
C CYS A 20 28.86 12.66 -6.29
N ARG A 21 28.77 11.35 -6.58
CA ARG A 21 29.91 10.57 -7.09
C ARG A 21 30.01 10.70 -8.61
N PRO A 22 31.21 10.90 -9.17
CA PRO A 22 31.37 10.91 -10.62
C PRO A 22 31.05 9.55 -11.24
N ASP A 23 30.80 9.56 -12.55
CA ASP A 23 30.71 8.36 -13.37
C ASP A 23 32.05 7.61 -13.46
N ARG A 24 32.07 6.52 -14.24
CA ARG A 24 33.28 5.72 -14.47
C ARG A 24 34.42 6.49 -15.18
N TYR A 25 34.13 7.65 -15.74
CA TYR A 25 35.09 8.53 -16.42
C TYR A 25 35.54 9.69 -15.53
N GLY A 26 35.10 9.74 -14.26
CA GLY A 26 35.47 10.78 -13.31
C GLY A 26 34.69 12.10 -13.49
N ARG A 27 33.57 12.08 -14.22
CA ARG A 27 32.78 13.27 -14.57
C ARG A 27 31.44 13.32 -13.83
N LEU A 28 30.96 14.54 -13.58
CA LEU A 28 29.57 14.77 -13.16
C LEU A 28 28.77 15.28 -14.36
N ASP A 29 27.75 14.53 -14.74
CA ASP A 29 26.76 14.93 -15.74
C ASP A 29 25.93 16.11 -15.20
N SER A 30 25.88 17.20 -15.96
CA SER A 30 25.18 18.44 -15.57
C SER A 30 23.66 18.31 -15.63
N VAL A 31 23.10 17.51 -16.54
CA VAL A 31 21.67 17.23 -16.65
C VAL A 31 21.22 16.40 -15.45
N TRP A 32 21.99 15.37 -15.11
CA TRP A 32 21.78 14.58 -13.90
C TRP A 32 21.86 15.45 -12.64
N LEU A 33 22.88 16.31 -12.52
CA LEU A 33 23.05 17.17 -11.34
C LEU A 33 21.88 18.16 -11.18
N ALA A 34 21.36 18.70 -12.29
CA ALA A 34 20.16 19.53 -12.28
C ALA A 34 18.93 18.75 -11.78
N ALA A 35 18.78 17.48 -12.17
CA ALA A 35 17.71 16.62 -11.68
C ALA A 35 17.85 16.31 -10.17
N VAL A 36 19.07 16.11 -9.66
CA VAL A 36 19.33 15.97 -8.22
C VAL A 36 18.92 17.24 -7.47
N ARG A 37 19.37 18.42 -7.91
CA ARG A 37 18.98 19.70 -7.30
C ARG A 37 17.47 19.93 -7.30
N LYS A 38 16.79 19.57 -8.39
CA LYS A 38 15.33 19.65 -8.48
C LYS A 38 14.63 18.73 -7.47
N SER A 39 15.16 17.52 -7.28
CA SER A 39 14.57 16.53 -6.36
C SER A 39 14.87 16.83 -4.90
N PHE A 40 15.92 17.60 -4.64
CA PHE A 40 16.44 17.92 -3.31
C PHE A 40 16.82 19.41 -3.22
N PRO A 41 15.85 20.34 -3.28
CA PRO A 41 16.14 21.78 -3.40
C PRO A 41 16.91 22.35 -2.20
N ASP A 42 16.68 21.81 -1.00
CA ASP A 42 17.29 22.29 0.24
C ASP A 42 18.53 21.47 0.66
N ALA A 43 18.88 20.43 -0.11
CA ALA A 43 20.02 19.58 0.25
C ALA A 43 21.34 20.27 -0.09
N GLN A 44 22.31 20.09 0.80
CA GLN A 44 23.69 20.44 0.49
C GLN A 44 24.34 19.30 -0.31
N LEU A 45 24.84 19.63 -1.50
CA LEU A 45 25.50 18.68 -2.38
C LEU A 45 27.02 18.78 -2.22
N PHE A 46 27.66 17.63 -2.13
CA PHE A 46 29.08 17.45 -1.90
C PHE A 46 29.71 16.65 -3.04
N ALA A 47 30.95 16.97 -3.39
CA ALA A 47 31.78 16.15 -4.27
C ALA A 47 33.24 16.17 -3.79
N ARG A 48 34.09 15.36 -4.41
CA ARG A 48 35.54 15.46 -4.16
C ARG A 48 36.09 16.79 -4.68
N PRO A 49 37.23 17.26 -4.17
CA PRO A 49 37.80 18.56 -4.56
C PRO A 49 37.92 18.75 -6.08
N ALA A 50 38.38 17.71 -6.80
CA ALA A 50 38.55 17.74 -8.24
C ALA A 50 37.24 17.93 -9.04
N GLN A 51 36.08 17.59 -8.49
CA GLN A 51 34.78 17.75 -9.14
C GLN A 51 33.95 18.92 -8.56
N ALA A 52 34.25 19.35 -7.33
CA ALA A 52 33.44 20.32 -6.61
C ALA A 52 33.47 21.72 -7.26
N GLY A 53 34.66 22.16 -7.69
CA GLY A 53 34.87 23.49 -8.26
C GLY A 53 34.11 23.71 -9.58
N ASP A 54 34.02 22.67 -10.41
CA ASP A 54 33.41 22.78 -11.75
C ASP A 54 31.88 22.92 -11.71
N HIS A 55 31.25 22.59 -10.57
CA HIS A 55 29.80 22.42 -10.46
C HIS A 55 29.15 23.18 -9.31
N ASP A 56 29.89 24.05 -8.61
CA ASP A 56 29.41 24.78 -7.42
C ASP A 56 28.88 23.83 -6.34
N LEU A 57 29.70 22.85 -5.97
CA LEU A 57 29.41 21.87 -4.93
C LEU A 57 30.33 22.10 -3.73
N ALA A 58 29.89 21.69 -2.54
CA ALA A 58 30.75 21.67 -1.38
C ALA A 58 31.85 20.61 -1.54
N SER A 59 33.09 20.96 -1.20
CA SER A 59 34.23 20.06 -1.30
C SER A 59 34.34 19.15 -0.08
N LEU A 60 34.48 17.85 -0.29
CA LEU A 60 34.81 16.89 0.78
C LEU A 60 36.31 16.92 1.10
N PRO A 61 36.71 16.82 2.38
CA PRO A 61 38.11 16.75 2.79
C PRO A 61 38.69 15.34 2.57
N SER A 62 38.48 14.75 1.40
CA SER A 62 38.97 13.42 1.04
C SER A 62 39.32 13.34 -0.44
N GLU A 63 40.58 13.06 -0.73
CA GLU A 63 41.09 12.76 -2.08
C GLU A 63 40.79 11.31 -2.50
N ARG A 64 40.46 10.43 -1.53
CA ARG A 64 40.23 9.02 -1.79
C ARG A 64 38.86 8.80 -2.44
N ALA A 65 38.84 7.95 -3.47
CA ALA A 65 37.62 7.63 -4.21
C ALA A 65 36.72 6.59 -3.52
N SER A 66 37.20 5.90 -2.49
CA SER A 66 36.44 4.81 -1.87
C SER A 66 35.24 5.34 -1.10
N LEU A 67 34.13 4.62 -1.19
CA LEU A 67 32.87 4.98 -0.56
C LEU A 67 33.01 5.19 0.95
N THR A 68 33.73 4.29 1.64
CA THR A 68 34.04 4.40 3.07
C THR A 68 34.75 5.71 3.39
N SER A 69 35.74 6.12 2.58
CA SER A 69 36.47 7.37 2.82
C SER A 69 35.63 8.61 2.55
N LEU A 70 34.69 8.55 1.60
CA LEU A 70 33.76 9.65 1.32
C LEU A 70 32.75 9.82 2.46
N LEU A 71 32.14 8.72 2.91
CA LEU A 71 31.22 8.73 4.04
C LEU A 71 31.92 9.18 5.33
N ALA A 72 33.15 8.72 5.56
CA ALA A 72 33.98 9.13 6.69
C ALA A 72 34.37 10.62 6.69
N ALA A 73 34.26 11.31 5.55
CA ALA A 73 34.61 12.72 5.38
C ALA A 73 33.41 13.68 5.50
N MET A 74 32.18 13.16 5.65
CA MET A 74 30.99 14.00 5.69
C MET A 74 30.90 14.85 6.97
N PRO A 75 30.55 16.15 6.88
CA PRO A 75 30.32 16.99 8.05
C PRO A 75 28.93 16.77 8.65
N ASN A 76 28.75 16.97 9.96
CA ASN A 76 27.44 16.95 10.65
C ASN A 76 26.60 15.68 10.47
N ARG A 77 27.26 14.53 10.30
CA ARG A 77 26.60 13.20 10.16
C ARG A 77 25.78 12.80 11.37
N ASP A 78 26.06 13.36 12.54
CA ASP A 78 25.28 13.16 13.75
C ASP A 78 23.84 13.69 13.62
N ARG A 79 23.59 14.62 12.68
CA ARG A 79 22.30 15.31 12.54
C ARG A 79 21.56 14.96 11.27
N ASN A 80 22.29 14.79 10.16
CA ASN A 80 21.68 14.60 8.86
C ASN A 80 22.05 13.22 8.28
N PRO A 81 21.10 12.53 7.63
CA PRO A 81 21.43 11.35 6.86
C PRO A 81 22.24 11.74 5.61
N VAL A 82 23.02 10.79 5.11
CA VAL A 82 23.84 10.96 3.92
C VAL A 82 23.28 10.11 2.79
N LEU A 83 22.94 10.74 1.67
CA LEU A 83 22.57 10.07 0.43
C LEU A 83 23.80 10.09 -0.50
N VAL A 84 24.16 8.96 -1.07
CA VAL A 84 25.18 8.88 -2.12
C VAL A 84 24.49 8.55 -3.42
N LEU A 85 24.78 9.32 -4.47
CA LEU A 85 24.29 9.06 -5.82
C LEU A 85 25.44 9.19 -6.83
N ALA A 86 25.62 8.15 -7.63
CA ALA A 86 26.56 8.16 -8.75
C ALA A 86 25.95 8.89 -9.97
N SER A 87 26.79 9.65 -10.66
CA SER A 87 26.38 10.47 -11.80
C SER A 87 25.76 9.62 -12.91
N GLY A 88 24.57 9.99 -13.36
CA GLY A 88 23.75 9.25 -14.32
C GLY A 88 22.72 8.31 -13.70
N VAL A 89 22.75 8.02 -12.39
CA VAL A 89 21.62 7.36 -11.70
C VAL A 89 20.63 8.43 -11.23
N PHE A 90 19.50 8.54 -11.92
CA PHE A 90 18.52 9.59 -11.67
C PHE A 90 17.68 9.33 -10.42
N PRO A 91 17.36 10.37 -9.63
CA PRO A 91 16.39 10.27 -8.54
C PRO A 91 15.03 9.78 -9.04
N ALA A 92 14.39 8.91 -8.27
CA ALA A 92 13.02 8.49 -8.54
C ALA A 92 12.01 9.61 -8.19
N PRO A 93 10.79 9.58 -8.75
CA PRO A 93 9.71 10.46 -8.29
C PRO A 93 9.45 10.34 -6.79
N ASN A 94 9.17 11.48 -6.15
CA ASN A 94 8.89 11.62 -4.71
C ASN A 94 9.99 11.04 -3.80
N MET A 95 11.24 10.97 -4.28
CA MET A 95 12.34 10.32 -3.57
C MET A 95 12.59 10.91 -2.18
N LEU A 96 12.56 12.24 -2.01
CA LEU A 96 12.78 12.87 -0.70
C LEU A 96 11.76 12.41 0.34
N GLU A 97 10.47 12.43 0.00
CA GLU A 97 9.40 11.99 0.90
C GLU A 97 9.48 10.48 1.20
N ARG A 98 9.86 9.68 0.20
CA ARG A 98 10.06 8.23 0.35
C ARG A 98 11.22 7.92 1.29
N LEU A 99 12.35 8.62 1.13
CA LEU A 99 13.51 8.48 2.03
C LEU A 99 13.18 8.92 3.46
N ALA A 100 12.43 10.01 3.64
CA ALA A 100 11.96 10.43 4.97
C ALA A 100 11.08 9.36 5.62
N GLY A 101 10.15 8.76 4.86
CA GLY A 101 9.33 7.64 5.32
C GLY A 101 10.17 6.42 5.73
N MET A 102 11.20 6.09 4.96
CA MET A 102 12.14 5.00 5.29
C MET A 102 12.92 5.27 6.57
N LEU A 103 13.43 6.49 6.77
CA LEU A 103 14.22 6.85 7.95
C LEU A 103 13.39 6.89 9.24
N ASN A 104 12.09 7.18 9.12
CA ASN A 104 11.15 7.13 10.24
C ASN A 104 10.67 5.71 10.56
N HIS A 105 11.00 4.71 9.73
CA HIS A 105 10.58 3.33 9.97
C HIS A 105 11.47 2.68 11.05
N PRO A 106 10.90 2.05 12.10
CA PRO A 106 11.67 1.45 13.19
C PRO A 106 12.66 0.37 12.75
N GLY A 107 12.31 -0.37 11.68
CA GLY A 107 13.13 -1.44 11.10
C GLY A 107 14.12 -1.01 10.02
N CYS A 108 14.30 0.29 9.78
CA CYS A 108 15.33 0.76 8.86
C CYS A 108 16.72 0.26 9.35
N PRO A 109 17.69 -0.04 8.47
CA PRO A 109 19.08 -0.33 8.85
C PRO A 109 19.93 0.95 8.94
N ASP A 110 21.14 0.85 9.48
CA ASP A 110 22.12 1.94 9.46
C ASP A 110 22.47 2.39 8.04
N LEU A 111 22.62 1.43 7.12
CA LEU A 111 22.87 1.67 5.70
C LEU A 111 21.84 0.93 4.84
N THR A 112 21.14 1.69 3.99
CA THR A 112 20.21 1.15 3.00
C THR A 112 20.76 1.33 1.59
N TRP A 113 20.92 0.24 0.86
CA TRP A 113 21.19 0.27 -0.57
C TRP A 113 19.91 0.57 -1.35
N LEU A 114 20.02 1.43 -2.36
CA LEU A 114 18.91 1.81 -3.21
C LEU A 114 18.97 1.00 -4.52
N PRO A 115 17.96 0.17 -4.82
CA PRO A 115 17.92 -0.62 -6.05
C PRO A 115 18.05 0.25 -7.30
N ASN A 116 18.78 -0.23 -8.30
CA ASN A 116 18.99 0.49 -9.56
C ASN A 116 19.48 -0.45 -10.66
N ASN A 117 19.38 -0.05 -11.92
CA ASN A 117 19.83 -0.87 -13.07
C ASN A 117 21.35 -0.79 -13.35
N ARG A 118 22.09 0.13 -12.71
CA ARG A 118 23.55 0.20 -12.83
C ARG A 118 24.26 -0.86 -11.98
N ASP A 119 23.77 -1.06 -10.76
CA ASP A 119 24.16 -2.13 -9.86
C ASP A 119 23.33 -3.39 -10.18
N ALA A 120 23.79 -4.20 -11.15
CA ALA A 120 23.06 -5.35 -11.68
C ALA A 120 22.53 -6.33 -10.61
N ASP A 121 23.24 -6.47 -9.49
CA ASP A 121 22.85 -7.31 -8.36
C ASP A 121 21.77 -6.70 -7.45
N LEU A 122 21.54 -5.40 -7.56
CA LEU A 122 20.48 -4.65 -6.88
C LEU A 122 19.33 -4.27 -7.82
N ASN A 123 19.24 -4.86 -9.01
CA ASN A 123 18.17 -4.54 -9.94
C ASN A 123 16.98 -5.50 -9.76
N PRO A 124 15.79 -5.01 -9.32
CA PRO A 124 14.61 -5.85 -9.18
C PRO A 124 14.13 -6.38 -10.53
N ALA A 125 14.40 -5.71 -11.65
CA ALA A 125 14.04 -6.16 -12.99
C ALA A 125 15.11 -7.05 -13.67
N ALA A 126 16.24 -7.33 -13.01
CA ALA A 126 17.28 -8.17 -13.62
C ALA A 126 16.75 -9.58 -13.96
N GLY A 127 16.88 -9.94 -15.23
CA GLY A 127 16.42 -11.22 -15.78
C GLY A 127 14.98 -11.23 -16.32
N LEU A 128 14.27 -10.10 -16.27
CA LEU A 128 13.01 -9.94 -17.02
C LEU A 128 13.31 -9.65 -18.50
N ASN A 129 12.36 -9.91 -19.40
CA ASN A 129 12.50 -9.54 -20.82
C ASN A 129 12.48 -8.01 -20.94
N GLU A 130 13.35 -7.45 -21.77
CA GLU A 130 13.48 -5.99 -21.90
C GLU A 130 12.22 -5.35 -22.47
N ASP A 131 11.62 -5.99 -23.49
CA ASP A 131 10.41 -5.51 -24.16
C ASP A 131 9.19 -5.44 -23.22
N ASP A 132 9.24 -6.18 -22.10
CA ASP A 132 8.17 -6.22 -21.11
C ASP A 132 8.38 -5.20 -19.98
N VAL A 133 9.53 -4.53 -19.87
CA VAL A 133 9.83 -3.63 -18.74
C VAL A 133 9.49 -2.19 -19.06
N PRO A 134 8.45 -1.59 -18.44
CA PRO A 134 7.96 -0.28 -18.82
C PRO A 134 8.86 0.84 -18.32
N ASP A 135 8.68 2.03 -18.91
CA ASP A 135 9.43 3.22 -18.54
C ASP A 135 9.27 3.61 -17.07
N ALA A 136 8.07 3.38 -16.53
CA ALA A 136 7.65 3.71 -15.18
C ALA A 136 7.86 2.56 -14.17
N LEU A 137 8.85 1.67 -14.39
CA LEU A 137 9.18 0.53 -13.51
C LEU A 137 9.20 0.89 -12.01
N ASP A 138 9.76 2.04 -11.64
CA ASP A 138 9.81 2.47 -10.23
C ASP A 138 8.42 2.62 -9.61
N SER A 139 7.40 3.04 -10.37
CA SER A 139 6.02 3.13 -9.87
C SER A 139 5.45 1.76 -9.51
N LEU A 140 5.78 0.73 -10.31
CA LEU A 140 5.36 -0.65 -10.07
C LEU A 140 6.10 -1.23 -8.86
N VAL A 141 7.41 -0.99 -8.77
CA VAL A 141 8.23 -1.37 -7.60
C VAL A 141 7.70 -0.69 -6.32
N ALA A 142 7.38 0.60 -6.41
CA ALA A 142 6.84 1.37 -5.29
C ALA A 142 5.51 0.81 -4.79
N ALA A 143 4.62 0.39 -5.70
CA ALA A 143 3.35 -0.21 -5.35
C ALA A 143 3.52 -1.63 -4.76
N CYS A 144 4.29 -2.50 -5.43
CA CYS A 144 4.39 -3.92 -5.09
C CYS A 144 5.38 -4.29 -3.99
N GLY A 145 6.29 -3.39 -3.60
CA GLY A 145 7.24 -3.66 -2.52
C GLY A 145 6.54 -3.99 -1.20
N ALA A 146 7.17 -4.80 -0.35
CA ALA A 146 6.69 -5.15 0.97
C ALA A 146 7.15 -4.17 2.06
N GLN A 147 7.91 -3.13 1.69
CA GLN A 147 8.47 -2.17 2.65
C GLN A 147 9.45 -2.84 3.62
N CYS A 148 10.15 -3.86 3.11
CA CYS A 148 11.08 -4.66 3.88
C CYS A 148 12.52 -4.32 3.51
N TRP A 149 13.41 -4.66 4.44
CA TRP A 149 14.85 -4.58 4.24
C TRP A 149 15.41 -5.99 4.24
N THR A 150 16.05 -6.38 3.14
CA THR A 150 16.78 -7.65 3.08
C THR A 150 18.25 -7.38 3.31
N ARG A 151 18.84 -8.07 4.30
CA ARG A 151 20.27 -7.92 4.61
C ARG A 151 21.12 -8.17 3.36
N PHE A 152 22.02 -7.23 3.10
CA PHE A 152 22.82 -7.21 1.88
C PHE A 152 24.16 -6.57 2.15
N GLN A 153 25.26 -7.27 1.89
CA GLN A 153 26.61 -6.77 2.18
C GLN A 153 27.34 -6.45 0.87
N ARG A 154 27.83 -5.22 0.74
CA ARG A 154 28.72 -4.80 -0.35
C ARG A 154 29.64 -3.66 0.09
N GLN A 155 30.76 -3.50 -0.63
CA GLN A 155 31.77 -2.47 -0.32
C GLN A 155 31.70 -1.23 -1.22
N ASP A 156 30.97 -1.29 -2.32
CA ASP A 156 30.80 -0.15 -3.22
C ASP A 156 29.49 -0.28 -3.99
N GLY A 157 28.92 0.85 -4.41
CA GLY A 157 27.70 0.92 -5.21
C GLY A 157 27.28 2.30 -5.67
N SER A 158 26.28 2.32 -6.54
CA SER A 158 25.87 3.51 -7.28
C SER A 158 24.89 4.39 -6.50
N ALA A 159 24.15 3.82 -5.54
CA ALA A 159 23.21 4.58 -4.71
C ALA A 159 23.00 3.94 -3.33
N LEU A 160 23.10 4.76 -2.27
CA LEU A 160 22.80 4.33 -0.89
C LEU A 160 22.35 5.50 -0.01
N LEU A 161 21.68 5.15 1.08
CA LEU A 161 21.31 6.02 2.18
C LEU A 161 21.99 5.55 3.47
N LEU A 162 22.74 6.42 4.12
CA LEU A 162 23.29 6.22 5.46
C LEU A 162 22.48 7.06 6.46
N ARG A 163 22.03 6.43 7.55
CA ARG A 163 21.29 7.13 8.60
C ARG A 163 22.17 8.15 9.33
N ALA A 164 21.55 9.22 9.83
CA ALA A 164 22.19 10.12 10.78
C ALA A 164 22.68 9.37 12.03
N GLY A 165 23.81 9.80 12.60
CA GLY A 165 24.37 9.24 13.83
C GLY A 165 25.22 7.98 13.63
N VAL A 166 25.29 7.41 12.42
CA VAL A 166 26.15 6.25 12.16
C VAL A 166 27.61 6.68 12.11
N ASP A 167 28.43 6.19 13.04
CA ASP A 167 29.86 6.44 13.04
C ASP A 167 30.56 5.58 11.97
N MET A 168 31.30 6.27 11.08
CA MET A 168 32.10 5.68 10.00
C MET A 168 33.62 5.82 10.28
N ALA A 169 34.02 6.49 11.36
CA ALA A 169 35.42 6.77 11.61
C ALA A 169 36.19 5.47 11.90
N GLY A 170 37.09 5.10 10.99
CA GLY A 170 37.92 3.89 11.14
C GLY A 170 37.20 2.56 10.90
N ARG A 171 35.92 2.58 10.48
CA ARG A 171 35.13 1.38 10.20
C ARG A 171 35.08 1.07 8.72
N ASP A 172 35.10 -0.22 8.38
CA ASP A 172 34.73 -0.70 7.04
C ASP A 172 33.20 -0.73 6.89
N LEU A 173 32.70 -0.62 5.66
CA LEU A 173 31.27 -0.79 5.37
C LEU A 173 30.77 -2.15 5.85
N ASN A 174 31.59 -3.21 5.74
CA ASN A 174 31.23 -4.56 6.18
C ASN A 174 30.94 -4.67 7.69
N GLU A 175 31.34 -3.67 8.48
CA GLU A 175 31.09 -3.64 9.92
C GLU A 175 29.75 -2.98 10.27
N ILE A 176 29.02 -2.47 9.28
CA ILE A 176 27.76 -1.74 9.45
C ILE A 176 26.59 -2.64 9.06
N GLU A 177 25.45 -2.47 9.71
CA GLU A 177 24.23 -3.13 9.28
C GLU A 177 23.79 -2.55 7.92
N GLN A 178 23.84 -3.41 6.91
CA GLN A 178 23.48 -3.08 5.55
C GLN A 178 22.29 -3.91 5.09
N ALA A 179 21.34 -3.27 4.42
CA ALA A 179 20.26 -3.96 3.74
C ALA A 179 19.83 -3.22 2.48
N VAL A 180 19.07 -3.89 1.61
CA VAL A 180 18.44 -3.31 0.43
C VAL A 180 16.93 -3.20 0.66
N VAL A 181 16.35 -2.08 0.21
CA VAL A 181 14.90 -1.83 0.26
C VAL A 181 14.23 -2.32 -1.02
N ASP A 182 12.96 -2.71 -0.96
CA ASP A 182 12.20 -3.24 -2.09
C ASP A 182 11.11 -2.31 -2.63
N THR A 183 11.11 -1.04 -2.23
CA THR A 183 10.06 -0.05 -2.55
C THR A 183 10.54 1.10 -3.43
N MET A 184 11.74 1.00 -4.01
CA MET A 184 12.31 2.02 -4.90
C MET A 184 13.23 1.39 -5.92
N CYS A 185 13.25 1.91 -7.14
CA CYS A 185 14.22 1.54 -8.16
C CYS A 185 14.68 2.79 -8.92
N LEU A 186 15.94 3.17 -8.77
CA LEU A 186 16.54 4.27 -9.52
C LEU A 186 16.92 3.80 -10.93
N HIS A 187 17.06 4.76 -11.85
CA HIS A 187 17.33 4.45 -13.25
C HIS A 187 18.53 5.22 -13.79
N ASP A 188 19.43 4.49 -14.41
CA ASP A 188 20.45 4.98 -15.33
C ASP A 188 19.97 4.77 -16.78
N PRO A 189 19.66 5.83 -17.53
CA PRO A 189 19.15 5.74 -18.90
C PRO A 189 20.20 5.26 -19.90
N SER A 190 21.48 5.16 -19.53
CA SER A 190 22.51 4.57 -20.38
C SER A 190 22.51 3.04 -20.39
N LEU A 191 21.67 2.41 -19.56
CA LEU A 191 21.55 0.96 -19.42
C LEU A 191 20.09 0.51 -19.57
N PRO A 192 19.85 -0.69 -20.13
CA PRO A 192 18.53 -1.32 -20.08
C PRO A 192 17.96 -1.37 -18.66
N ARG A 193 16.64 -1.29 -18.51
CA ARG A 193 15.99 -1.35 -17.18
C ARG A 193 16.14 -2.70 -16.50
N ASN A 194 16.18 -3.77 -17.28
CA ASN A 194 16.44 -5.13 -16.81
C ASN A 194 17.94 -5.49 -16.76
N HIS A 195 18.85 -4.51 -16.89
CA HIS A 195 20.28 -4.76 -16.95
C HIS A 195 20.78 -5.60 -15.77
N GLY A 196 21.55 -6.64 -16.07
CA GLY A 196 22.04 -7.62 -15.12
C GLY A 196 21.51 -9.03 -15.38
N LYS A 197 21.87 -9.95 -14.51
CA LYS A 197 21.33 -11.31 -14.48
C LYS A 197 20.72 -11.56 -13.10
N SER A 198 19.80 -12.51 -13.01
CA SER A 198 19.29 -12.97 -11.72
C SER A 198 20.48 -13.42 -10.85
N GLY A 199 20.65 -12.74 -9.73
CA GLY A 199 21.83 -12.85 -8.88
C GLY A 199 21.95 -14.15 -8.07
N THR A 200 22.84 -14.12 -7.07
CA THR A 200 22.99 -15.15 -6.04
C THR A 200 21.68 -15.43 -5.29
N PRO A 201 21.54 -16.56 -4.56
CA PRO A 201 20.33 -16.84 -3.79
C PRO A 201 19.90 -15.72 -2.84
N ILE A 202 20.87 -15.01 -2.22
CA ILE A 202 20.58 -13.86 -1.34
C ILE A 202 20.00 -12.69 -2.15
N GLN A 203 20.55 -12.41 -3.34
CA GLN A 203 20.04 -11.38 -4.26
C GLN A 203 18.64 -11.73 -4.79
N GLN A 204 18.41 -13.02 -5.05
CA GLN A 204 17.08 -13.51 -5.46
C GLN A 204 16.07 -13.39 -4.32
N ALA A 205 16.46 -13.71 -3.09
CA ALA A 205 15.60 -13.56 -1.92
C ALA A 205 15.23 -12.09 -1.66
N ALA A 206 16.19 -11.16 -1.83
CA ALA A 206 15.98 -9.73 -1.60
C ALA A 206 14.88 -9.12 -2.46
N PHE A 207 14.71 -9.64 -3.69
CA PHE A 207 13.70 -9.15 -4.61
C PHE A 207 12.66 -10.21 -5.00
N GLY A 208 12.63 -11.37 -4.35
CA GLY A 208 11.82 -12.50 -4.80
C GLY A 208 10.33 -12.16 -4.85
N GLN A 209 9.82 -11.56 -3.77
CA GLN A 209 8.42 -11.16 -3.66
C GLN A 209 8.07 -10.02 -4.63
N VAL A 210 8.90 -8.97 -4.72
CA VAL A 210 8.66 -7.86 -5.65
C VAL A 210 8.76 -8.32 -7.10
N ARG A 211 9.68 -9.22 -7.45
CA ARG A 211 9.79 -9.81 -8.79
C ARG A 211 8.57 -10.62 -9.17
N GLN A 212 8.07 -11.47 -8.27
CA GLN A 212 6.86 -12.25 -8.54
C GLN A 212 5.66 -11.34 -8.80
N ARG A 213 5.51 -10.28 -7.98
CA ARG A 213 4.44 -9.29 -8.14
C ARG A 213 4.61 -8.50 -9.45
N LEU A 214 5.81 -8.00 -9.73
CA LEU A 214 6.14 -7.30 -10.98
C LEU A 214 5.83 -8.18 -12.19
N GLN A 215 6.28 -9.44 -12.21
CA GLN A 215 5.98 -10.37 -13.31
C GLN A 215 4.48 -10.53 -13.54
N SER A 216 3.67 -10.60 -12.47
CA SER A 216 2.22 -10.65 -12.58
C SER A 216 1.67 -9.38 -13.23
N LEU A 217 2.18 -8.20 -12.83
CA LEU A 217 1.78 -6.92 -13.41
C LEU A 217 2.15 -6.79 -14.90
N LEU A 218 3.36 -7.24 -15.27
CA LEU A 218 3.82 -7.20 -16.65
C LEU A 218 3.00 -8.16 -17.53
N GLN A 219 2.62 -9.34 -17.01
CA GLN A 219 1.72 -10.26 -17.71
C GLN A 219 0.32 -9.65 -17.93
N GLU A 220 -0.14 -8.83 -16.99
CA GLU A 220 -1.37 -8.04 -17.09
C GLU A 220 -1.22 -6.76 -17.93
N GLN A 221 -0.03 -6.51 -18.53
CA GLN A 221 0.28 -5.33 -19.34
C GLN A 221 0.08 -4.00 -18.59
N VAL A 222 0.44 -3.98 -17.30
CA VAL A 222 0.41 -2.76 -16.48
C VAL A 222 1.72 -2.00 -16.67
N ASP A 223 1.65 -0.90 -17.42
CA ASP A 223 2.83 -0.07 -17.72
C ASP A 223 3.24 0.85 -16.56
N SER A 224 2.28 1.30 -15.77
CA SER A 224 2.52 2.24 -14.67
C SER A 224 1.39 2.20 -13.65
N LEU A 225 1.71 2.65 -12.44
CA LEU A 225 0.73 2.96 -11.41
C LEU A 225 0.96 4.38 -10.91
N ALA A 226 -0.07 5.00 -10.34
CA ALA A 226 0.13 6.19 -9.54
C ALA A 226 1.08 5.85 -8.37
N TYR A 227 1.85 6.84 -7.90
CA TYR A 227 2.62 6.70 -6.68
C TYR A 227 1.69 6.76 -5.46
N ILE A 228 0.91 5.70 -5.25
CA ILE A 228 -0.17 5.65 -4.24
C ILE A 228 0.38 6.03 -2.87
N GLY A 229 -0.28 6.99 -2.23
CA GLY A 229 0.14 7.58 -0.95
C GLY A 229 1.13 8.74 -1.09
N PHE A 230 1.78 8.94 -2.23
CA PHE A 230 2.61 10.13 -2.54
C PHE A 230 1.98 11.02 -3.63
N ASP A 231 0.97 10.53 -4.32
CA ASP A 231 0.09 11.31 -5.17
C ASP A 231 -0.79 12.23 -4.28
N PRO A 232 -1.05 13.49 -4.68
CA PRO A 232 -1.89 14.41 -3.91
C PRO A 232 -3.36 13.99 -3.82
N ARG A 233 -3.83 13.07 -4.69
CA ARG A 233 -5.21 12.58 -4.65
C ARG A 233 -5.46 11.70 -3.42
N PRO A 234 -6.62 11.85 -2.74
CA PRO A 234 -6.98 11.00 -1.60
C PRO A 234 -7.11 9.53 -2.00
N VAL A 235 -6.60 8.64 -1.15
CA VAL A 235 -6.68 7.19 -1.36
C VAL A 235 -7.90 6.62 -0.65
N THR A 236 -8.74 5.93 -1.41
CA THR A 236 -9.92 5.18 -0.92
C THR A 236 -9.60 3.70 -0.88
N LEU A 237 -9.75 3.07 0.29
CA LEU A 237 -9.67 1.62 0.42
C LEU A 237 -11.08 1.02 0.40
N HIS A 238 -11.37 0.22 -0.61
CA HIS A 238 -12.59 -0.58 -0.69
C HIS A 238 -12.37 -1.93 0.01
N ILE A 239 -13.33 -2.37 0.83
CA ILE A 239 -13.34 -3.66 1.51
C ILE A 239 -14.45 -4.54 0.92
N THR A 240 -14.12 -5.75 0.46
CA THR A 240 -15.07 -6.65 -0.22
C THR A 240 -14.65 -8.12 -0.15
N HIS A 241 -15.55 -9.05 -0.46
CA HIS A 241 -15.21 -10.46 -0.66
C HIS A 241 -14.90 -10.80 -2.13
N ALA A 242 -14.32 -11.98 -2.37
CA ALA A 242 -13.94 -12.48 -3.70
C ALA A 242 -15.08 -13.07 -4.56
N TRP A 243 -16.33 -13.09 -4.09
CA TRP A 243 -17.44 -13.70 -4.85
C TRP A 243 -17.89 -12.93 -6.10
N GLY A 244 -17.33 -11.74 -6.36
CA GLY A 244 -17.62 -10.98 -7.56
C GLY A 244 -19.02 -10.35 -7.59
N GLY A 245 -19.71 -10.49 -8.72
CA GLY A 245 -21.10 -10.03 -8.90
C GLY A 245 -21.28 -8.50 -8.93
N GLY A 246 -22.44 -8.05 -8.44
CA GLY A 246 -22.84 -6.64 -8.45
C GLY A 246 -21.94 -5.74 -7.62
N ILE A 247 -21.41 -6.24 -6.50
CA ILE A 247 -20.46 -5.52 -5.65
C ILE A 247 -19.18 -5.22 -6.43
N ALA A 248 -18.59 -6.25 -7.05
CA ALA A 248 -17.36 -6.06 -7.80
C ALA A 248 -17.54 -5.11 -9.00
N ARG A 249 -18.71 -5.16 -9.65
CA ARG A 249 -19.06 -4.18 -10.70
C ARG A 249 -19.14 -2.76 -10.15
N TRP A 250 -19.84 -2.56 -9.04
CA TRP A 250 -19.97 -1.23 -8.43
C TRP A 250 -18.62 -0.63 -8.04
N ILE A 251 -17.72 -1.43 -7.45
CA ILE A 251 -16.36 -0.98 -7.11
C ILE A 251 -15.59 -0.61 -8.38
N ARG A 252 -15.66 -1.42 -9.45
CA ARG A 252 -15.01 -1.09 -10.74
C ARG A 252 -15.54 0.22 -11.30
N ASP A 253 -16.86 0.39 -11.35
CA ASP A 253 -17.49 1.59 -11.89
C ASP A 253 -17.00 2.84 -11.10
N GLN A 254 -16.88 2.74 -9.77
CA GLN A 254 -16.31 3.81 -8.94
C GLN A 254 -14.83 4.08 -9.26
N CYS A 255 -14.00 3.03 -9.36
CA CYS A 255 -12.58 3.17 -9.69
C CYS A 255 -12.36 3.78 -11.08
N GLU A 256 -13.25 3.52 -12.04
CA GLU A 256 -13.15 3.99 -13.42
C GLU A 256 -13.63 5.43 -13.59
N HIS A 257 -14.56 5.91 -12.76
CA HIS A 257 -15.20 7.23 -12.93
C HIS A 257 -14.86 8.27 -11.84
N ASP A 258 -14.26 7.88 -10.71
CA ASP A 258 -13.74 8.84 -9.72
C ASP A 258 -12.33 9.31 -10.11
N GLU A 259 -12.28 10.38 -10.91
CA GLU A 259 -11.02 11.02 -11.33
C GLU A 259 -10.30 11.75 -10.18
N GLN A 260 -11.01 12.02 -9.07
CA GLN A 260 -10.48 12.78 -7.94
C GLN A 260 -9.78 11.87 -6.92
N GLY A 261 -10.11 10.59 -6.90
CA GLY A 261 -9.57 9.60 -5.98
C GLY A 261 -8.51 8.69 -6.59
N LEU A 262 -7.75 8.05 -5.71
CA LEU A 262 -7.07 6.79 -5.99
C LEU A 262 -7.79 5.67 -5.26
N HIS A 263 -7.84 4.50 -5.87
CA HIS A 263 -8.61 3.38 -5.33
C HIS A 263 -7.74 2.14 -5.16
N LEU A 264 -7.83 1.58 -3.95
CA LEU A 264 -7.35 0.26 -3.60
C LEU A 264 -8.52 -0.62 -3.20
N VAL A 265 -8.41 -1.92 -3.43
CA VAL A 265 -9.43 -2.90 -3.04
C VAL A 265 -8.76 -3.99 -2.21
N LEU A 266 -9.18 -4.13 -0.96
CA LEU A 266 -8.81 -5.23 -0.08
C LEU A 266 -9.91 -6.29 -0.11
N THR A 267 -9.58 -7.42 -0.70
CA THR A 267 -10.51 -8.52 -0.94
C THR A 267 -10.24 -9.67 0.01
N ALA A 268 -11.24 -10.07 0.81
CA ALA A 268 -11.20 -11.37 1.49
C ALA A 268 -11.51 -12.50 0.51
N ALA A 269 -10.64 -13.52 0.50
CA ALA A 269 -10.80 -14.70 -0.32
C ALA A 269 -10.61 -15.98 0.50
N GLY A 270 -11.28 -17.04 0.07
CA GLY A 270 -11.11 -18.40 0.53
C GLY A 270 -11.16 -19.38 -0.64
N GLU A 271 -11.10 -20.67 -0.33
CA GLU A 271 -11.36 -21.71 -1.33
C GLU A 271 -12.78 -21.57 -1.90
N PRO A 272 -12.98 -21.66 -3.23
CA PRO A 272 -14.29 -21.46 -3.86
C PRO A 272 -15.41 -22.37 -3.32
N ASP A 273 -15.04 -23.61 -2.95
CA ASP A 273 -15.96 -24.61 -2.39
C ASP A 273 -15.92 -24.65 -0.85
N GLY A 274 -15.15 -23.75 -0.23
CA GLY A 274 -14.97 -23.66 1.21
C GLY A 274 -16.10 -22.89 1.90
N GLN A 275 -16.20 -23.05 3.22
CA GLN A 275 -17.11 -22.28 4.08
C GLN A 275 -16.39 -21.23 4.93
N GLU A 276 -15.09 -21.04 4.68
CA GLU A 276 -14.27 -20.02 5.29
C GLU A 276 -13.87 -18.98 4.24
N HIS A 277 -14.45 -17.79 4.34
CA HIS A 277 -14.39 -16.81 3.25
C HIS A 277 -13.24 -15.81 3.38
N GLY A 278 -12.56 -15.78 4.53
CA GLY A 278 -11.39 -14.95 4.82
C GLY A 278 -10.18 -15.78 5.21
N GLN A 279 -9.71 -16.64 4.30
CA GLN A 279 -8.45 -17.38 4.46
C GLN A 279 -7.24 -16.56 4.03
N ARG A 280 -7.45 -15.61 3.12
CA ARG A 280 -6.43 -14.67 2.66
C ARG A 280 -7.03 -13.30 2.37
N LEU A 281 -6.20 -12.27 2.47
CA LEU A 281 -6.50 -10.92 2.01
C LEU A 281 -5.66 -10.60 0.78
N CYS A 282 -6.30 -10.16 -0.29
CA CYS A 282 -5.65 -9.72 -1.52
C CYS A 282 -5.84 -8.22 -1.69
N LEU A 283 -4.76 -7.47 -1.92
CA LEU A 283 -4.82 -6.04 -2.22
C LEU A 283 -4.68 -5.81 -3.72
N TYR A 284 -5.60 -5.07 -4.31
CA TYR A 284 -5.61 -4.73 -5.72
C TYR A 284 -5.61 -3.21 -5.95
N ALA A 285 -5.01 -2.80 -7.07
CA ALA A 285 -5.22 -1.48 -7.69
C ALA A 285 -6.19 -1.60 -8.87
N HIS A 286 -6.79 -0.48 -9.27
CA HIS A 286 -7.73 -0.37 -10.41
C HIS A 286 -9.01 -1.21 -10.32
N GLY A 287 -9.33 -1.75 -9.15
CA GLY A 287 -10.56 -2.51 -8.90
C GLY A 287 -10.31 -3.97 -8.49
N PRO A 288 -11.38 -4.71 -8.16
CA PRO A 288 -11.28 -6.11 -7.74
C PRO A 288 -10.78 -6.99 -8.88
N ASP A 289 -9.86 -7.91 -8.55
CA ASP A 289 -9.28 -8.91 -9.46
C ASP A 289 -8.65 -8.31 -10.72
N ARG A 290 -8.16 -7.07 -10.60
CA ARG A 290 -7.29 -6.42 -11.57
C ARG A 290 -5.84 -6.60 -11.10
N THR A 291 -5.11 -5.49 -11.00
CA THR A 291 -3.71 -5.39 -10.62
C THR A 291 -3.48 -5.82 -9.16
N ARG A 292 -3.13 -7.08 -8.91
CA ARG A 292 -2.84 -7.58 -7.55
C ARG A 292 -1.49 -7.06 -7.04
N LEU A 293 -1.53 -6.24 -6.00
CA LEU A 293 -0.34 -5.65 -5.37
C LEU A 293 0.26 -6.54 -4.28
N ALA A 294 -0.59 -7.21 -3.50
CA ALA A 294 -0.15 -8.01 -2.36
C ALA A 294 -1.19 -9.07 -1.98
N GLU A 295 -0.73 -10.07 -1.23
CA GLU A 295 -1.55 -11.14 -0.68
C GLU A 295 -0.98 -11.56 0.69
N TRP A 296 -1.86 -11.81 1.65
CA TRP A 296 -1.52 -12.29 2.99
C TRP A 296 -2.47 -13.40 3.39
N VAL A 297 -1.94 -14.50 3.93
CA VAL A 297 -2.73 -15.56 4.55
C VAL A 297 -3.18 -15.09 5.93
N LEU A 298 -4.46 -15.29 6.24
CA LEU A 298 -5.01 -15.01 7.57
C LEU A 298 -4.90 -16.25 8.46
N GLU A 299 -4.42 -16.02 9.67
CA GLU A 299 -4.32 -17.04 10.71
C GLU A 299 -4.85 -16.47 12.04
N PRO A 300 -5.93 -17.04 12.61
CA PRO A 300 -6.80 -18.04 11.98
C PRO A 300 -7.57 -17.47 10.77
N PRO A 301 -8.17 -18.31 9.91
CA PRO A 301 -9.11 -17.85 8.90
C PRO A 301 -10.36 -17.21 9.53
N ILE A 302 -10.95 -16.24 8.83
CA ILE A 302 -12.24 -15.66 9.18
C ILE A 302 -13.33 -16.41 8.40
N ALA A 303 -14.17 -17.17 9.11
CA ALA A 303 -15.18 -17.99 8.45
C ALA A 303 -16.29 -17.16 7.78
N ASP A 304 -16.85 -16.21 8.52
CA ASP A 304 -17.92 -15.30 8.11
C ASP A 304 -17.53 -13.83 8.39
N THR A 305 -17.87 -13.27 9.55
CA THR A 305 -17.38 -11.97 10.02
C THR A 305 -16.87 -12.11 11.44
N ALA A 306 -15.66 -11.62 11.69
CA ALA A 306 -15.13 -11.56 13.05
C ALA A 306 -15.48 -10.22 13.73
N SER A 307 -15.87 -10.25 15.01
CA SER A 307 -16.05 -9.00 15.79
C SER A 307 -14.73 -8.26 16.02
N ARG A 308 -13.64 -9.01 16.21
CA ARG A 308 -12.25 -8.59 16.31
C ARG A 308 -11.35 -9.67 15.72
N HIS A 309 -10.24 -9.29 15.09
CA HIS A 309 -9.25 -10.23 14.59
C HIS A 309 -7.85 -9.58 14.57
N ALA A 310 -6.98 -9.97 15.50
CA ALA A 310 -5.69 -9.29 15.74
C ALA A 310 -4.81 -9.22 14.48
N HIS A 311 -4.57 -10.37 13.84
CA HIS A 311 -3.76 -10.42 12.61
C HIS A 311 -4.40 -9.63 11.45
N TYR A 312 -5.74 -9.54 11.40
CA TYR A 312 -6.42 -8.74 10.37
C TYR A 312 -6.21 -7.25 10.63
N ALA A 313 -6.36 -6.82 11.89
CA ALA A 313 -6.18 -5.44 12.29
C ALA A 313 -4.74 -4.97 12.03
N GLU A 314 -3.75 -5.78 12.38
CA GLU A 314 -2.33 -5.50 12.10
C GLU A 314 -2.05 -5.34 10.59
N LEU A 315 -2.58 -6.25 9.77
CA LEU A 315 -2.46 -6.16 8.30
C LEU A 315 -3.16 -4.93 7.74
N LEU A 316 -4.37 -4.64 8.22
CA LEU A 316 -5.12 -3.47 7.78
C LEU A 316 -4.37 -2.19 8.15
N ASP A 317 -3.89 -2.03 9.38
CA ASP A 317 -3.12 -0.88 9.81
C ASP A 317 -1.85 -0.68 8.96
N ALA A 318 -1.16 -1.79 8.63
CA ALA A 318 -0.02 -1.75 7.73
C ALA A 318 -0.40 -1.24 6.33
N VAL A 319 -1.53 -1.70 5.76
CA VAL A 319 -2.04 -1.22 4.47
C VAL A 319 -2.42 0.26 4.54
N LEU A 320 -3.17 0.68 5.56
CA LEU A 320 -3.60 2.06 5.74
C LEU A 320 -2.41 3.02 5.84
N ALA A 321 -1.41 2.65 6.65
CA ALA A 321 -0.20 3.44 6.83
C ALA A 321 0.66 3.50 5.56
N ARG A 322 0.87 2.34 4.91
CA ARG A 322 1.71 2.22 3.72
C ARG A 322 1.21 3.06 2.56
N TYR A 323 -0.09 3.00 2.28
CA TYR A 323 -0.70 3.67 1.14
C TYR A 323 -1.36 5.00 1.49
N ARG A 324 -1.17 5.48 2.73
CA ARG A 324 -1.76 6.72 3.27
C ARG A 324 -3.26 6.82 2.98
N VAL A 325 -3.97 5.73 3.26
CA VAL A 325 -5.41 5.63 3.01
C VAL A 325 -6.12 6.74 3.78
N SER A 326 -6.94 7.50 3.06
CA SER A 326 -7.65 8.67 3.60
C SER A 326 -9.08 8.35 4.01
N ARG A 327 -9.68 7.29 3.43
CA ARG A 327 -11.05 6.84 3.71
C ARG A 327 -11.26 5.38 3.37
N VAL A 328 -12.24 4.76 4.03
CA VAL A 328 -12.60 3.35 3.83
C VAL A 328 -14.05 3.24 3.36
N LEU A 329 -14.28 2.41 2.33
CA LEU A 329 -15.62 2.03 1.86
C LEU A 329 -15.80 0.52 1.98
N VAL A 330 -16.72 0.09 2.85
CA VAL A 330 -17.01 -1.32 3.07
C VAL A 330 -18.20 -1.73 2.22
N SER A 331 -17.97 -2.59 1.24
CA SER A 331 -19.03 -3.12 0.36
C SER A 331 -19.50 -4.51 0.78
N SER A 332 -18.67 -5.25 1.53
CA SER A 332 -19.05 -6.50 2.16
C SER A 332 -18.17 -6.77 3.39
N LEU A 333 -18.73 -7.48 4.36
CA LEU A 333 -18.03 -7.92 5.58
C LEU A 333 -17.72 -9.42 5.58
N ILE A 334 -18.11 -10.16 4.54
CA ILE A 334 -17.84 -11.59 4.43
C ILE A 334 -16.34 -11.82 4.29
N GLY A 335 -15.78 -12.66 5.15
CA GLY A 335 -14.34 -12.91 5.26
C GLY A 335 -13.55 -11.80 5.96
N HIS A 336 -14.22 -10.78 6.52
CA HIS A 336 -13.57 -9.63 7.16
C HIS A 336 -13.85 -9.54 8.65
N SER A 337 -13.01 -8.78 9.35
CA SER A 337 -13.29 -8.33 10.71
C SER A 337 -14.00 -6.98 10.68
N LEU A 338 -14.87 -6.73 11.67
CA LEU A 338 -15.43 -5.40 11.96
C LEU A 338 -14.35 -4.35 12.28
N ASP A 339 -13.09 -4.74 12.46
CA ASP A 339 -11.96 -3.81 12.61
C ASP A 339 -11.80 -2.87 11.40
N CYS A 340 -12.29 -3.27 10.21
CA CYS A 340 -12.34 -2.36 9.06
C CYS A 340 -13.24 -1.13 9.26
N LEU A 341 -14.15 -1.16 10.23
CA LEU A 341 -14.98 -0.03 10.62
C LEU A 341 -14.33 0.81 11.73
N ARG A 342 -13.24 0.35 12.35
CA ARG A 342 -12.59 0.96 13.54
C ARG A 342 -11.24 1.58 13.24
N THR A 343 -11.01 1.94 11.98
CA THR A 343 -9.73 2.47 11.50
C THR A 343 -9.46 3.90 11.97
N GLY A 344 -10.47 4.58 12.54
CA GLY A 344 -10.42 6.01 12.86
C GLY A 344 -10.48 6.92 11.63
N LEU A 345 -10.54 6.35 10.42
CA LEU A 345 -10.69 7.09 9.17
C LEU A 345 -12.17 7.33 8.85
N PRO A 346 -12.49 8.36 8.05
CA PRO A 346 -13.80 8.49 7.43
C PRO A 346 -14.21 7.17 6.76
N THR A 347 -15.27 6.55 7.28
CA THR A 347 -15.70 5.21 6.87
C THR A 347 -17.17 5.20 6.47
N GLY A 348 -17.45 4.66 5.29
CA GLY A 348 -18.80 4.38 4.80
C GLY A 348 -18.99 2.89 4.57
N GLN A 349 -20.20 2.38 4.81
CA GLN A 349 -20.60 1.02 4.42
C GLN A 349 -21.71 1.11 3.37
N VAL A 350 -21.48 0.49 2.22
CA VAL A 350 -22.46 0.39 1.14
C VAL A 350 -23.31 -0.85 1.35
N LEU A 351 -24.61 -0.66 1.45
CA LEU A 351 -25.60 -1.68 1.78
C LEU A 351 -26.07 -2.38 0.51
N HIS A 352 -25.21 -3.22 -0.07
CA HIS A 352 -25.53 -3.98 -1.28
C HIS A 352 -26.53 -5.12 -1.03
N ASP A 353 -26.51 -5.66 0.19
CA ASP A 353 -27.41 -6.68 0.68
C ASP A 353 -27.79 -6.38 2.15
N PHE A 354 -28.26 -7.39 2.87
CA PHE A 354 -28.63 -7.27 4.29
C PHE A 354 -27.62 -7.93 5.23
N TYR A 355 -26.43 -8.30 4.74
CA TYR A 355 -25.34 -8.80 5.57
C TYR A 355 -24.61 -7.63 6.25
N PRO A 356 -24.19 -7.75 7.53
CA PRO A 356 -24.30 -8.90 8.43
C PRO A 356 -25.57 -8.89 9.30
N ALA A 357 -26.55 -8.02 9.00
CA ALA A 357 -27.80 -7.94 9.77
C ALA A 357 -28.66 -9.19 9.65
N SER A 358 -28.61 -9.85 8.49
CA SER A 358 -29.14 -11.18 8.23
C SER A 358 -28.00 -12.07 7.74
N PRO A 359 -27.86 -13.29 8.29
CA PRO A 359 -26.89 -14.25 7.78
C PRO A 359 -27.37 -14.93 6.48
N VAL A 360 -28.64 -14.78 6.12
CA VAL A 360 -29.21 -15.37 4.90
C VAL A 360 -29.19 -14.35 3.78
N LEU A 361 -28.51 -14.68 2.69
CA LEU A 361 -28.21 -13.73 1.60
C LEU A 361 -29.30 -13.70 0.52
N ASP A 362 -29.90 -14.85 0.20
CA ASP A 362 -30.84 -14.99 -0.92
C ASP A 362 -32.32 -14.81 -0.54
N ILE A 363 -32.61 -14.50 0.73
CA ILE A 363 -33.96 -14.36 1.25
C ILE A 363 -34.15 -12.97 1.82
N ASP A 364 -35.25 -12.31 1.46
CA ASP A 364 -35.65 -11.03 2.04
C ASP A 364 -35.79 -11.16 3.57
N PRO A 365 -34.97 -10.45 4.37
CA PRO A 365 -34.92 -10.65 5.81
C PRO A 365 -36.20 -10.19 6.52
N GLN A 366 -37.06 -9.39 5.86
CA GLN A 366 -38.36 -9.02 6.43
C GLN A 366 -39.24 -10.22 6.76
N ARG A 367 -39.05 -11.37 6.09
CA ARG A 367 -39.78 -12.62 6.39
C ARG A 367 -39.53 -13.15 7.79
N PHE A 368 -38.44 -12.73 8.43
CA PHE A 368 -38.02 -13.18 9.75
C PHE A 368 -38.14 -12.06 10.79
N VAL A 369 -38.78 -10.93 10.47
CA VAL A 369 -39.02 -9.85 11.43
C VAL A 369 -40.42 -10.01 12.02
N ASP A 370 -40.49 -10.07 13.35
CA ASP A 370 -41.72 -10.00 14.11
C ASP A 370 -41.79 -8.65 14.86
N GLU A 371 -42.96 -8.00 14.88
CA GLU A 371 -43.12 -6.66 15.47
C GLU A 371 -42.86 -6.62 16.99
N GLY A 372 -43.01 -7.75 17.70
CA GLY A 372 -42.79 -7.84 19.14
C GLY A 372 -41.40 -8.34 19.54
N ILE A 373 -40.72 -9.07 18.65
CA ILE A 373 -39.45 -9.77 18.96
C ILE A 373 -38.26 -9.20 18.16
N GLY A 374 -38.52 -8.56 17.01
CA GLY A 374 -37.51 -8.14 16.06
C GLY A 374 -37.10 -9.26 15.10
N PHE A 375 -35.87 -9.20 14.59
CA PHE A 375 -35.36 -10.19 13.64
C PHE A 375 -35.05 -11.54 14.33
N ASP A 376 -35.78 -12.59 13.95
CA ASP A 376 -35.59 -13.95 14.44
C ASP A 376 -34.48 -14.69 13.65
N VAL A 377 -33.29 -14.68 14.24
CA VAL A 377 -32.11 -15.37 13.72
C VAL A 377 -32.32 -16.89 13.61
N ALA A 378 -33.04 -17.50 14.56
CA ALA A 378 -33.26 -18.95 14.54
C ALA A 378 -34.17 -19.36 13.39
N ALA A 379 -35.25 -18.61 13.16
CA ALA A 379 -36.13 -18.80 12.00
C ALA A 379 -35.38 -18.59 10.68
N ALA A 380 -34.53 -17.56 10.60
CA ALA A 380 -33.72 -17.30 9.40
C ALA A 380 -32.78 -18.47 9.06
N LEU A 381 -32.03 -18.97 10.04
CA LEU A 381 -31.11 -20.10 9.85
C LEU A 381 -31.86 -21.40 9.49
N SER A 382 -33.01 -21.64 10.12
CA SER A 382 -33.84 -22.80 9.80
C SER A 382 -34.41 -22.73 8.37
N GLY A 383 -34.86 -21.54 7.95
CA GLY A 383 -35.42 -21.30 6.62
C GLY A 383 -34.41 -21.39 5.48
N ALA A 384 -33.13 -21.08 5.72
CA ALA A 384 -32.08 -21.17 4.71
C ALA A 384 -31.72 -22.61 4.31
N GLY A 385 -31.90 -23.57 5.22
CA GLY A 385 -31.70 -25.00 4.97
C GLY A 385 -30.33 -25.33 4.37
N ARG A 386 -30.32 -26.09 3.27
CA ARG A 386 -29.08 -26.55 2.61
C ARG A 386 -28.37 -25.48 1.78
N ALA A 387 -29.01 -24.35 1.50
CA ALA A 387 -28.45 -23.25 0.70
C ALA A 387 -27.64 -22.26 1.53
N PHE A 388 -27.48 -22.50 2.84
CA PHE A 388 -26.78 -21.59 3.73
C PHE A 388 -25.25 -21.65 3.54
N GLN A 389 -24.65 -20.50 3.23
CA GLN A 389 -23.29 -20.36 2.66
C GLN A 389 -22.14 -20.35 3.68
N PHE A 390 -22.43 -20.16 4.96
CA PHE A 390 -21.41 -20.03 6.00
C PHE A 390 -21.15 -21.35 6.69
N ALA A 391 -20.07 -21.49 7.47
CA ALA A 391 -19.83 -22.68 8.30
C ALA A 391 -20.63 -22.63 9.62
N ASN A 392 -20.73 -21.44 10.22
CA ASN A 392 -21.29 -21.30 11.55
C ASN A 392 -22.83 -21.44 11.56
N ARG A 393 -23.35 -22.45 12.27
CA ARG A 393 -24.79 -22.71 12.41
C ARG A 393 -25.39 -22.18 13.72
N SER A 394 -24.59 -21.51 14.55
CA SER A 394 -25.04 -21.08 15.89
C SER A 394 -25.88 -19.81 15.84
N VAL A 395 -27.10 -19.88 16.42
CA VAL A 395 -27.97 -18.71 16.59
C VAL A 395 -27.28 -17.62 17.40
N SER A 396 -26.62 -17.98 18.50
CA SER A 396 -25.96 -17.01 19.39
C SER A 396 -24.78 -16.31 18.71
N HIS A 397 -24.07 -17.00 17.81
CA HIS A 397 -23.01 -16.40 17.00
C HIS A 397 -23.56 -15.29 16.11
N TRP A 398 -24.60 -15.59 15.34
CA TRP A 398 -25.19 -14.62 14.41
C TRP A 398 -25.88 -13.46 15.12
N GLN A 399 -26.48 -13.70 16.29
CA GLN A 399 -26.96 -12.63 17.17
C GLN A 399 -25.81 -11.74 17.63
N HIS A 400 -24.67 -12.32 18.02
CA HIS A 400 -23.48 -11.57 18.42
C HIS A 400 -22.91 -10.74 17.27
N VAL A 401 -22.70 -11.32 16.08
CA VAL A 401 -22.19 -10.60 14.89
C VAL A 401 -23.10 -9.41 14.56
N ARG A 402 -24.42 -9.63 14.54
CA ARG A 402 -25.42 -8.58 14.27
C ARG A 402 -25.37 -7.45 15.30
N ALA A 403 -25.29 -7.80 16.59
CA ALA A 403 -25.22 -6.81 17.67
C ALA A 403 -23.90 -6.03 17.63
N SER A 404 -22.76 -6.72 17.49
CA SER A 404 -21.45 -6.09 17.39
C SER A 404 -21.31 -5.20 16.16
N TRP A 405 -21.91 -5.56 15.04
CA TRP A 405 -21.97 -4.69 13.86
C TRP A 405 -22.71 -3.39 14.18
N LEU A 406 -23.91 -3.46 14.76
CA LEU A 406 -24.72 -2.28 15.08
C LEU A 406 -23.98 -1.35 16.07
N GLU A 407 -23.45 -1.94 17.15
CA GLU A 407 -22.64 -1.22 18.15
C GLU A 407 -21.48 -0.49 17.47
N THR A 408 -20.73 -1.18 16.61
CA THR A 408 -19.58 -0.60 15.91
C THR A 408 -19.99 0.53 14.97
N VAL A 409 -21.06 0.36 14.19
CA VAL A 409 -21.58 1.40 13.30
C VAL A 409 -21.97 2.66 14.08
N ILE A 410 -22.59 2.50 15.25
CA ILE A 410 -23.00 3.61 16.11
C ILE A 410 -21.77 4.29 16.72
N GLU A 411 -20.87 3.52 17.34
CA GLU A 411 -19.69 4.01 18.04
C GLU A 411 -18.71 4.73 17.11
N GLN A 412 -18.46 4.16 15.93
CA GLN A 412 -17.51 4.70 14.96
C GLN A 412 -18.14 5.79 14.08
N GLY A 413 -19.45 6.02 14.20
CA GLY A 413 -20.16 7.01 13.38
C GLY A 413 -20.18 6.66 11.89
N THR A 414 -20.07 5.38 11.54
CA THR A 414 -20.04 4.87 10.16
C THR A 414 -21.25 5.38 9.38
N ARG A 415 -20.99 5.94 8.19
CA ARG A 415 -22.07 6.35 7.27
C ARG A 415 -22.60 5.13 6.53
N LEU A 416 -23.90 4.95 6.49
CA LEU A 416 -24.53 3.86 5.75
C LEU A 416 -25.06 4.39 4.43
N ILE A 417 -24.76 3.70 3.33
CA ILE A 417 -25.11 4.14 1.98
C ILE A 417 -25.98 3.06 1.35
N ALA A 418 -27.25 3.36 1.13
CA ALA A 418 -28.17 2.47 0.46
C ALA A 418 -28.31 2.83 -1.02
N PRO A 419 -28.29 1.84 -1.94
CA PRO A 419 -28.47 2.10 -3.37
C PRO A 419 -29.88 2.56 -3.73
N THR A 420 -30.87 2.27 -2.87
CA THR A 420 -32.27 2.65 -3.10
C THR A 420 -32.97 2.98 -1.77
N ARG A 421 -34.06 3.75 -1.84
CA ARG A 421 -34.94 4.00 -0.69
C ARG A 421 -35.53 2.71 -0.12
N HIS A 422 -35.77 1.72 -0.98
CA HIS A 422 -36.29 0.42 -0.59
C HIS A 422 -35.31 -0.34 0.31
N VAL A 423 -34.03 -0.36 -0.07
CA VAL A 423 -32.97 -0.96 0.75
C VAL A 423 -32.83 -0.22 2.07
N ALA A 424 -32.83 1.13 2.05
CA ALA A 424 -32.78 1.92 3.27
C ALA A 424 -33.93 1.60 4.25
N ALA A 425 -35.17 1.54 3.74
CA ALA A 425 -36.34 1.23 4.55
C ALA A 425 -36.26 -0.16 5.19
N ARG A 426 -35.78 -1.16 4.44
CA ARG A 426 -35.57 -2.52 4.96
C ARG A 426 -34.53 -2.55 6.07
N TRP A 427 -33.40 -1.86 5.91
CA TRP A 427 -32.38 -1.76 6.95
C TRP A 427 -32.89 -1.06 8.21
N SER A 428 -33.63 0.05 8.08
CA SER A 428 -34.29 0.71 9.21
C SER A 428 -35.29 -0.22 9.92
N HIS A 429 -36.01 -1.06 9.18
CA HIS A 429 -36.93 -2.03 9.76
C HIS A 429 -36.21 -3.17 10.51
N LEU A 430 -35.04 -3.59 10.05
CA LEU A 430 -34.22 -4.57 10.76
C LEU A 430 -33.70 -4.01 12.10
N PHE A 431 -33.47 -2.70 12.21
CA PHE A 431 -32.99 -2.07 13.44
C PHE A 431 -33.82 -0.83 13.81
N PRO A 432 -35.08 -1.02 14.27
CA PRO A 432 -36.00 0.08 14.53
C PRO A 432 -35.38 1.13 15.46
N GLY A 433 -35.42 2.41 15.04
CA GLY A 433 -34.90 3.56 15.80
C GLY A 433 -33.37 3.65 15.93
N SER A 434 -32.63 2.60 15.58
CA SER A 434 -31.18 2.54 15.81
C SER A 434 -30.37 3.12 14.64
N LEU A 435 -30.93 3.13 13.44
CA LEU A 435 -30.28 3.62 12.21
C LEU A 435 -30.86 4.96 11.69
N ASP A 436 -31.72 5.61 12.48
CA ASP A 436 -32.41 6.84 12.08
C ASP A 436 -31.42 7.94 11.71
N GLY A 437 -31.60 8.52 10.52
CA GLY A 437 -30.73 9.58 9.99
C GLY A 437 -29.31 9.15 9.63
N ARG A 438 -28.99 7.84 9.67
CA ARG A 438 -27.64 7.32 9.34
C ARG A 438 -27.51 6.76 7.93
N ILE A 439 -28.63 6.42 7.30
CA ILE A 439 -28.68 5.85 5.95
C ILE A 439 -28.90 6.96 4.93
N GLU A 440 -27.90 7.19 4.10
CA GLU A 440 -27.99 8.04 2.92
C GLU A 440 -28.34 7.20 1.69
N VAL A 441 -29.20 7.72 0.82
CA VAL A 441 -29.60 7.01 -0.41
C VAL A 441 -28.82 7.60 -1.58
N ILE A 442 -27.88 6.82 -2.12
CA ILE A 442 -27.06 7.16 -3.29
C ILE A 442 -27.24 6.05 -4.32
N ALA A 443 -27.88 6.37 -5.44
CA ALA A 443 -28.17 5.39 -6.48
C ALA A 443 -26.88 4.88 -7.16
N HIS A 444 -26.89 3.61 -7.60
CA HIS A 444 -25.85 3.10 -8.49
C HIS A 444 -25.92 3.80 -9.85
N GLY A 445 -24.76 4.02 -10.46
CA GLY A 445 -24.67 4.54 -11.83
C GLY A 445 -25.29 3.56 -12.83
N GLN A 446 -25.87 4.11 -13.89
CA GLN A 446 -26.25 3.32 -15.07
C GLN A 446 -25.31 3.68 -16.21
N PRO A 447 -24.78 2.68 -16.95
CA PRO A 447 -24.04 2.99 -18.17
C PRO A 447 -24.97 3.73 -19.15
N PRO A 448 -24.45 4.67 -19.95
CA PRO A 448 -25.24 5.37 -20.94
C PRO A 448 -25.92 4.37 -21.87
N SER A 449 -27.22 4.53 -22.10
CA SER A 449 -27.95 3.68 -23.04
C SER A 449 -27.41 3.91 -24.44
N ASN A 450 -27.17 2.83 -25.21
CA ASN A 450 -26.65 2.83 -26.59
C ASN A 450 -27.44 3.68 -27.61
N HIS A 451 -28.46 4.42 -27.20
CA HIS A 451 -29.22 5.35 -28.04
C HIS A 451 -28.65 6.77 -28.11
N GLU A 452 -27.59 7.10 -27.35
CA GLU A 452 -26.96 8.43 -27.38
C GLU A 452 -25.54 8.45 -27.99
N MET A 453 -25.09 7.35 -28.61
CA MET A 453 -23.85 7.29 -29.39
C MET A 453 -24.11 7.06 -30.89
N GLN A 454 -25.01 7.85 -31.48
CA GLN A 454 -25.10 8.03 -32.94
C GLN A 454 -25.12 9.51 -33.31
#